data_AF-A0A9N8V4A7-F1
#
_entry.id   AF-A0A9N8V4A7-F1
#
_cell.length_a   1.000
_cell.length_b   1.000
_cell.length_c   1.000
_cell.angle_alpha   90.00
_cell.angle_beta   90.00
_cell.angle_gamma   90.00
#
_symmetry.space_group_name_H-M   'P 1'
#
loop_
_entity.id
_entity.type
_entity.pdbx_description
1 polymer ?
#
loop_
_entity_poly.entity_id
_entity_poly.type
_entity_poly.pdbx_seq_one_letter_code
_entity_poly.pdbx_strand_id
1 'polypeptide(L)'
;MTSFQTYQVIPLPKDNNYDFIFETGGNTMNGEAKKLPRAKANQPIWGLTNFPFPPNLTLDDLIKPRNARCGKMKVPNKFFVYRKWYSLCLADSGRKNVQASISPLISENWHNEPEFVKSYYGELSKRADKLFKKRYGKNGIERTPGKYK
;
A
#
# COMPACT_ATOMS: atom_id res chain seq x y z
N MET A 1 -5.06 3.77 28.29
CA MET A 1 -5.60 2.43 27.95
C MET A 1 -5.64 2.29 26.44
N THR A 2 -4.62 1.66 25.85
CA THR A 2 -4.54 1.41 24.41
C THR A 2 -5.40 0.20 24.07
N SER A 3 -6.51 0.43 23.35
CA SER A 3 -7.33 -0.63 22.77
C SER A 3 -6.45 -1.49 21.85
N PHE A 4 -6.27 -2.77 22.19
CA PHE A 4 -5.60 -3.72 21.30
C PHE A 4 -6.57 -4.07 20.17
N GLN A 5 -6.30 -3.50 19.00
CA GLN A 5 -7.03 -3.80 17.79
C GLN A 5 -6.67 -5.25 17.36
N THR A 6 -7.65 -6.15 17.34
CA THR A 6 -7.42 -7.60 17.17
C THR A 6 -7.34 -7.98 15.69
N TYR A 7 -6.20 -8.52 15.24
CA TYR A 7 -6.01 -9.07 13.89
C TYR A 7 -5.51 -10.51 13.95
N GLN A 8 -5.87 -11.32 12.97
CA GLN A 8 -5.40 -12.70 12.83
C GLN A 8 -4.34 -12.77 11.74
N VAL A 9 -3.15 -13.27 12.09
CA VAL A 9 -2.04 -13.44 11.17
C VAL A 9 -1.90 -14.92 10.81
N ILE A 10 -1.89 -15.23 9.51
CA ILE A 10 -1.70 -16.59 9.01
C ILE A 10 -0.43 -16.67 8.15
N PRO A 11 0.40 -17.73 8.29
CA PRO A 11 1.48 -18.00 7.34
C PRO A 11 0.89 -18.48 6.01
N LEU A 12 1.29 -17.88 4.89
CA LEU A 12 0.91 -18.37 3.56
C LEU A 12 1.86 -19.48 3.07
N PRO A 13 1.35 -20.49 2.36
CA PRO A 13 2.17 -21.48 1.65
C PRO A 13 3.10 -20.83 0.63
N LYS A 14 4.24 -21.49 0.36
CA LYS A 14 5.32 -20.96 -0.49
C LYS A 14 5.01 -20.98 -1.99
N ASP A 15 4.01 -21.73 -2.42
CA ASP A 15 3.82 -22.12 -3.83
C ASP A 15 2.89 -21.20 -4.63
N ASN A 16 2.55 -20.03 -4.10
CA ASN A 16 1.58 -19.18 -4.77
C ASN A 16 2.26 -18.34 -5.86
N ASN A 17 2.32 -18.93 -7.06
CA ASN A 17 2.65 -18.27 -8.31
C ASN A 17 1.53 -17.29 -8.63
N TYR A 18 1.75 -15.99 -8.36
CA TYR A 18 0.79 -14.95 -8.66
C TYR A 18 1.29 -14.08 -9.81
N ASP A 19 0.52 -14.03 -10.89
CA ASP A 19 0.72 -13.10 -12.00
C ASP A 19 0.22 -11.71 -11.61
N PHE A 20 1.12 -10.71 -11.63
CA PHE A 20 0.80 -9.35 -11.22
C PHE A 20 0.34 -8.51 -12.43
N ILE A 21 -0.96 -8.22 -12.52
CA ILE A 21 -1.51 -7.28 -13.51
C ILE A 21 -1.57 -5.88 -12.87
N PHE A 22 -0.75 -4.95 -13.36
CA PHE A 22 -0.94 -3.53 -13.05
C PHE A 22 -2.06 -2.98 -13.93
N GLU A 23 -3.25 -2.71 -13.36
CA GLU A 23 -4.16 -1.72 -13.94
C GLU A 23 -3.57 -0.33 -13.72
N THR A 24 -2.60 0.03 -14.56
CA THR A 24 -2.28 1.44 -14.79
C THR A 24 -3.43 1.98 -15.63
N GLY A 25 -4.10 3.03 -15.18
CA GLY A 25 -5.13 3.75 -15.95
C GLY A 25 -4.55 4.49 -17.16
N GLY A 26 -3.83 3.76 -18.01
CA GLY A 26 -3.28 4.17 -19.29
C GLY A 26 -3.46 2.99 -20.23
N ASN A 27 -4.29 3.20 -21.25
CA ASN A 27 -4.54 2.23 -22.31
C ASN A 27 -3.21 1.87 -22.98
N THR A 28 -2.71 0.65 -22.76
CA THR A 28 -1.68 0.05 -23.61
C THR A 28 -1.94 -1.45 -23.67
N MET A 29 -2.67 -1.84 -24.71
CA MET A 29 -2.61 -3.18 -25.29
C MET A 29 -1.14 -3.54 -25.50
N ASN A 30 -0.66 -4.60 -24.82
CA ASN A 30 0.47 -5.48 -25.15
C ASN A 30 0.96 -6.11 -23.83
N GLY A 31 0.39 -7.28 -23.53
CA GLY A 31 0.66 -8.05 -22.32
C GLY A 31 2.02 -8.73 -22.36
N GLU A 32 3.08 -8.00 -22.04
CA GLU A 32 4.30 -8.60 -21.51
C GLU A 32 4.27 -8.48 -19.98
N ALA A 33 3.86 -9.57 -19.32
CA ALA A 33 3.92 -9.69 -17.87
C ALA A 33 5.39 -9.57 -17.43
N LYS A 34 5.79 -8.40 -16.94
CA LYS A 34 7.12 -8.19 -16.36
C LYS A 34 7.23 -9.01 -15.08
N LYS A 35 7.84 -10.20 -15.18
CA LYS A 35 8.16 -11.08 -14.06
C LYS A 35 9.03 -10.32 -13.05
N LEU A 36 8.45 -9.91 -11.92
CA LEU A 36 9.21 -9.31 -10.83
C LEU A 36 10.09 -10.39 -10.18
N PRO A 37 11.32 -10.04 -9.73
CA PRO A 37 12.24 -11.00 -9.15
C PRO A 37 11.60 -11.71 -7.96
N ARG A 38 11.69 -13.04 -8.00
CA ARG A 38 11.28 -13.99 -6.98
C ARG A 38 11.70 -13.47 -5.61
N ALA A 39 10.72 -13.20 -4.73
CA ALA A 39 11.03 -12.96 -3.33
C ALA A 39 11.91 -14.13 -2.83
N LYS A 40 13.01 -13.83 -2.12
CA LYS A 40 13.92 -14.88 -1.65
C LYS A 40 13.09 -15.95 -0.92
N ALA A 41 13.06 -17.17 -1.46
CA ALA A 41 12.16 -18.27 -1.11
C ALA A 41 12.27 -18.77 0.37
N ASN A 42 13.07 -18.08 1.19
CA ASN A 42 13.47 -18.53 2.51
C ASN A 42 12.74 -17.80 3.65
N GLN A 43 11.85 -16.85 3.38
CA GLN A 43 11.10 -16.13 4.42
C GLN A 43 9.60 -16.41 4.30
N PRO A 44 8.90 -16.73 5.42
CA PRO A 44 7.46 -16.92 5.41
C PRO A 44 6.74 -15.62 5.06
N ILE A 45 5.75 -15.69 4.16
CA ILE A 45 4.86 -14.57 3.84
C ILE A 45 3.72 -14.60 4.86
N TRP A 46 3.53 -13.50 5.57
CA TRP A 46 2.45 -13.36 6.56
C TRP A 46 1.23 -12.67 5.96
N GLY A 47 0.08 -13.34 5.96
CA GLY A 47 -1.20 -12.77 5.56
C GLY A 47 -2.02 -12.30 6.77
N LEU A 48 -2.85 -11.29 6.55
CA LEU A 48 -3.93 -10.87 7.43
C LEU A 48 -5.25 -11.33 6.82
N THR A 49 -6.00 -12.13 7.57
CA THR A 49 -7.34 -12.58 7.17
C THR A 49 -8.39 -11.52 7.46
N ASN A 50 -8.24 -10.79 8.57
CA ASN A 50 -9.11 -9.68 8.95
C ASN A 50 -8.25 -8.57 9.57
N PHE A 51 -8.39 -7.35 9.05
CA PHE A 51 -7.83 -6.14 9.63
C PHE A 51 -8.95 -5.08 9.64
N PRO A 52 -8.88 -4.06 10.49
CA PRO A 52 -10.06 -3.36 10.94
C PRO A 52 -10.46 -2.30 9.91
N PHE A 53 -11.75 -2.00 9.96
CA PHE A 53 -12.36 -0.90 9.25
C PHE A 53 -13.20 -0.09 10.25
N PRO A 54 -13.11 1.25 10.27
CA PRO A 54 -12.29 2.09 9.39
C PRO A 54 -10.79 2.01 9.71
N PRO A 55 -9.91 2.32 8.73
CA PRO A 55 -8.47 2.35 8.94
C PRO A 55 -8.07 3.47 9.91
N ASN A 56 -7.10 3.21 10.78
CA ASN A 56 -6.48 4.24 11.60
C ASN A 56 -5.39 4.98 10.80
N LEU A 57 -5.81 5.66 9.73
CA LEU A 57 -4.94 6.44 8.84
C LEU A 57 -5.36 7.91 8.85
N THR A 58 -4.40 8.80 9.12
CA THR A 58 -4.60 10.24 8.98
C THR A 58 -4.27 10.71 7.56
N LEU A 59 -4.82 11.86 7.16
CA LEU A 59 -4.46 12.48 5.88
C LEU A 59 -2.95 12.78 5.81
N ASP A 60 -2.35 13.19 6.93
CA ASP A 60 -0.91 13.43 7.05
C ASP A 60 -0.08 12.19 6.71
N ASP A 61 -0.53 11.00 7.13
CA ASP A 61 0.14 9.75 6.77
C ASP A 61 0.14 9.52 5.26
N LEU A 62 -0.85 10.02 4.55
CA LEU A 62 -0.98 9.85 3.10
C LEU A 62 -0.22 10.92 2.32
N ILE A 63 -0.02 12.11 2.87
CA ILE A 63 0.66 13.22 2.19
C ILE A 63 2.16 13.30 2.50
N LYS A 64 2.61 12.83 3.67
CA LYS A 64 4.03 12.88 4.03
C LYS A 64 4.89 12.06 3.05
N PRO A 65 6.09 12.55 2.68
CA PRO A 65 7.06 11.77 1.93
C PRO A 65 7.57 10.60 2.79
N ARG A 66 8.07 9.55 2.13
CA ARG A 66 8.59 8.37 2.84
C ARG A 66 9.82 8.69 3.67
N ASN A 67 10.67 9.57 3.17
CA ASN A 67 11.86 10.09 3.85
C ASN A 67 12.25 11.44 3.21
N ALA A 68 13.12 12.20 3.86
CA ALA A 68 13.55 13.52 3.38
C ALA A 68 14.23 13.47 1.99
N ARG A 69 14.83 12.33 1.61
CA ARG A 69 15.47 12.14 0.30
C ARG A 69 14.47 11.80 -0.80
N CYS A 70 13.22 11.50 -0.45
CA CYS A 70 12.20 11.06 -1.38
C CYS A 70 11.16 12.17 -1.56
N GLY A 71 11.26 12.86 -2.68
CA GLY A 71 10.21 13.72 -3.18
C GLY A 71 8.93 12.93 -3.46
N LYS A 72 7.83 13.66 -3.57
CA LYS A 72 6.50 13.10 -3.73
C LYS A 72 5.70 14.02 -4.63
N MET A 73 5.22 13.49 -5.74
CA MET A 73 4.41 14.26 -6.70
C MET A 73 2.91 14.03 -6.51
N LYS A 74 2.54 12.88 -5.92
CA LYS A 74 1.15 12.43 -5.82
C LYS A 74 0.87 11.68 -4.53
N VAL A 75 -0.39 11.74 -4.12
CA VAL A 75 -0.94 10.93 -3.03
C VAL A 75 -1.23 9.51 -3.51
N PRO A 76 -1.12 8.49 -2.64
CA PRO A 76 -1.50 7.12 -2.98
C PRO A 76 -2.98 7.02 -3.41
N ASN A 77 -3.27 6.20 -4.43
CA ASN A 77 -4.65 5.87 -4.82
C ASN A 77 -5.33 4.97 -3.76
N LYS A 78 -6.64 4.73 -3.90
CA LYS A 78 -7.42 3.92 -2.94
C LYS A 78 -6.80 2.56 -2.61
N PHE A 79 -6.29 1.84 -3.61
CA PHE A 79 -5.62 0.55 -3.42
C PHE A 79 -4.29 0.70 -2.66
N PHE A 80 -3.48 1.70 -2.97
CA PHE A 80 -2.23 1.94 -2.25
C PHE A 80 -2.46 2.42 -0.82
N VAL A 81 -3.55 3.14 -0.54
CA VAL A 81 -3.97 3.48 0.83
C VAL A 81 -4.35 2.21 1.59
N TYR A 82 -5.16 1.35 0.99
CA TYR A 82 -5.52 0.03 1.53
C TYR A 82 -4.29 -0.82 1.85
N ARG A 83 -3.38 -0.97 0.88
CA ARG A 83 -2.11 -1.71 1.05
C ARG A 83 -1.23 -1.12 2.16
N LYS A 84 -1.21 0.21 2.30
CA LYS A 84 -0.50 0.88 3.39
C LYS A 84 -1.09 0.49 4.75
N TRP A 85 -2.41 0.53 4.89
CA TRP A 85 -3.09 0.13 6.13
C TRP A 85 -2.82 -1.32 6.50
N TYR A 86 -2.94 -2.22 5.52
CA TYR A 86 -2.59 -3.63 5.67
C TYR A 86 -1.16 -3.80 6.20
N SER A 87 -0.21 -3.09 5.60
CA SER A 87 1.21 -3.17 5.98
C SER A 87 1.46 -2.64 7.40
N LEU A 88 0.68 -1.65 7.86
CA LEU A 88 0.75 -1.14 9.23
C LEU A 88 0.20 -2.16 10.23
N CYS A 89 -0.98 -2.72 9.96
CA CYS A 89 -1.55 -3.78 10.80
C CYS A 89 -0.61 -4.98 10.93
N LEU A 90 0.09 -5.34 9.85
CA LEU A 90 1.07 -6.41 9.88
C LEU A 90 2.31 -6.03 10.70
N ALA A 91 2.79 -4.79 10.55
CA ALA A 91 3.91 -4.29 11.34
C ALA A 91 3.61 -4.24 12.84
N ASP A 92 2.37 -3.90 13.23
CA ASP A 92 1.90 -3.91 14.62
C ASP A 92 1.91 -5.32 15.23
N SER A 93 1.76 -6.36 14.40
CA SER A 93 1.91 -7.77 14.82
C SER A 93 3.38 -8.24 14.91
N GLY A 94 4.35 -7.34 14.71
CA GLY A 94 5.77 -7.67 14.70
C GLY A 94 6.25 -8.38 13.43
N ARG A 95 5.41 -8.45 12.38
CA ARG A 95 5.72 -9.10 11.10
C ARG A 95 5.93 -8.07 10.00
N LYS A 96 6.81 -8.37 9.05
CA LYS A 96 7.05 -7.52 7.88
C LYS A 96 7.26 -8.41 6.67
N ASN A 97 6.56 -8.09 5.59
CA ASN A 97 6.76 -8.73 4.30
C ASN A 97 7.43 -7.76 3.31
N VAL A 98 8.12 -8.35 2.33
CA VAL A 98 8.50 -7.61 1.13
C VAL A 98 7.23 -7.27 0.36
N GLN A 99 7.08 -5.99 -0.02
CA GLN A 99 5.86 -5.49 -0.69
C GLN A 99 5.51 -6.29 -1.95
N ALA A 100 6.51 -6.70 -2.73
CA ALA A 100 6.30 -7.52 -3.92
C ALA A 100 5.65 -8.89 -3.60
N SER A 101 6.06 -9.52 -2.50
CA SER A 101 5.57 -10.85 -2.10
C SER A 101 4.12 -10.84 -1.64
N ILE A 102 3.69 -9.76 -0.97
CA ILE A 102 2.36 -9.67 -0.34
C ILE A 102 1.33 -8.98 -1.25
N SER A 103 1.78 -8.29 -2.30
CA SER A 103 0.87 -7.53 -3.17
C SER A 103 -0.23 -8.39 -3.82
N PRO A 104 0.00 -9.66 -4.22
CA PRO A 104 -1.07 -10.50 -4.74
C PRO A 104 -2.19 -10.78 -3.74
N LEU A 105 -1.83 -11.17 -2.52
CA LEU A 105 -2.78 -11.41 -1.44
C LEU A 105 -3.61 -10.14 -1.13
N ILE A 106 -2.95 -8.99 -1.10
CA ILE A 106 -3.64 -7.72 -0.87
C ILE A 106 -4.57 -7.36 -2.04
N SER A 107 -4.20 -7.71 -3.27
CA SER A 107 -5.05 -7.51 -4.45
C SER A 107 -6.30 -8.38 -4.40
N GLU A 108 -6.16 -9.65 -4.01
CA GLU A 108 -7.28 -10.57 -3.81
C GLU A 108 -8.22 -10.08 -2.71
N ASN A 109 -7.67 -9.73 -1.54
CA ASN A 109 -8.46 -9.14 -0.45
C ASN A 109 -9.19 -7.87 -0.93
N TRP A 110 -8.49 -6.96 -1.61
CA TRP A 110 -9.09 -5.74 -2.16
C TRP A 110 -10.22 -6.00 -3.15
N HIS A 111 -10.09 -7.03 -4.00
CA HIS A 111 -11.15 -7.38 -4.95
C HIS A 111 -12.41 -7.87 -4.23
N ASN A 112 -12.23 -8.65 -3.16
CA ASN A 112 -13.31 -9.20 -2.34
C ASN A 112 -13.91 -8.19 -1.34
N GLU A 113 -13.30 -7.01 -1.15
CA GLU A 113 -13.88 -5.97 -0.29
C GLU A 113 -15.22 -5.45 -0.84
N PRO A 114 -16.18 -5.13 0.05
CA PRO A 114 -17.45 -4.53 -0.34
C PRO A 114 -17.26 -3.09 -0.85
N GLU A 115 -18.19 -2.63 -1.68
CA GLU A 115 -18.06 -1.34 -2.38
C GLU A 115 -17.99 -0.14 -1.43
N PHE A 116 -18.64 -0.21 -0.25
CA PHE A 116 -18.56 0.86 0.74
C PHE A 116 -17.14 1.04 1.30
N VAL A 117 -16.37 -0.05 1.47
CA VAL A 117 -14.96 -0.01 1.89
C VAL A 117 -14.13 0.61 0.77
N LYS A 118 -14.31 0.14 -0.46
CA LYS A 118 -13.60 0.67 -1.64
C LYS A 118 -13.87 2.17 -1.83
N SER A 119 -15.11 2.59 -1.62
CA SER A 119 -15.55 3.99 -1.66
C SER A 119 -14.92 4.82 -0.54
N TYR A 120 -14.86 4.31 0.68
CA TYR A 120 -14.20 4.97 1.81
C TYR A 120 -12.72 5.27 1.51
N TYR A 121 -11.96 4.28 1.03
CA TYR A 121 -10.57 4.48 0.64
C TYR A 121 -10.42 5.44 -0.55
N GLY A 122 -11.39 5.44 -1.47
CA GLY A 122 -11.52 6.42 -2.54
C GLY A 122 -11.64 7.85 -2.02
N GLU A 123 -12.58 8.10 -1.12
CA GLU A 123 -12.80 9.40 -0.49
C GLU A 123 -11.59 9.84 0.35
N LEU A 124 -10.97 8.91 1.08
CA LEU A 124 -9.77 9.19 1.86
C LEU A 124 -8.61 9.65 0.95
N SER A 125 -8.39 8.97 -0.17
CA SER A 125 -7.39 9.32 -1.17
C SER A 125 -7.67 10.70 -1.80
N LYS A 126 -8.93 10.99 -2.17
CA LYS A 126 -9.34 12.31 -2.70
C LYS A 126 -9.13 13.44 -1.70
N ARG A 127 -9.49 13.24 -0.43
CA ARG A 127 -9.28 14.24 0.64
C ARG A 127 -7.80 14.51 0.86
N ALA A 128 -6.98 13.45 0.86
CA ALA A 128 -5.54 13.59 0.97
C ALA A 128 -4.93 14.31 -0.24
N ASP A 129 -5.40 14.05 -1.47
CA ASP A 129 -4.95 14.76 -2.68
C ASP A 129 -5.29 16.26 -2.62
N LYS A 130 -6.49 16.62 -2.19
CA LYS A 130 -6.88 18.02 -1.95
C LYS A 130 -5.94 18.70 -0.94
N LEU A 131 -5.65 18.03 0.18
CA LEU A 131 -4.73 18.55 1.20
C LEU A 131 -3.29 18.66 0.67
N PHE A 132 -2.83 17.68 -0.10
CA PHE A 132 -1.50 17.66 -0.70
C PHE A 132 -1.29 18.85 -1.63
N LYS A 133 -2.24 19.08 -2.55
CA LYS A 133 -2.23 20.23 -3.46
C LYS A 133 -2.28 21.55 -2.72
N LYS A 134 -3.06 21.64 -1.63
CA LYS A 134 -3.10 22.83 -0.77
C LYS A 134 -1.76 23.12 -0.09
N ARG A 135 -1.04 22.09 0.33
CA ARG A 135 0.20 22.23 1.13
C ARG A 135 1.47 22.35 0.30
N TYR A 136 1.56 21.65 -0.83
CA TYR A 136 2.78 21.54 -1.63
C TYR A 136 2.59 22.00 -3.09
N GLY A 137 1.39 22.45 -3.46
CA GLY A 137 1.08 22.83 -4.83
C GLY A 137 0.99 21.63 -5.79
N LYS A 138 0.80 21.92 -7.07
CA LYS A 138 0.68 20.89 -8.13
C LYS A 138 2.00 20.17 -8.42
N ASN A 139 3.12 20.84 -8.14
CA ASN A 139 4.47 20.33 -8.38
C ASN A 139 4.95 19.40 -7.26
N GLY A 140 4.22 19.32 -6.14
CA GLY A 140 4.53 18.41 -5.04
C GLY A 140 5.81 18.75 -4.29
N ILE A 141 6.46 17.72 -3.78
CA ILE A 141 7.66 17.80 -2.95
C ILE A 141 8.84 17.33 -3.79
N GLU A 142 9.81 18.20 -4.00
CA GLU A 142 11.03 17.87 -4.74
C GLU A 142 11.97 16.99 -3.91
N ARG A 143 12.79 16.19 -4.59
CA ARG A 143 13.87 15.43 -3.94
C ARG A 143 15.00 16.39 -3.61
N THR A 144 15.41 16.48 -2.35
CA THR A 144 16.73 17.06 -2.05
C THR A 144 17.82 16.11 -2.55
N PRO A 145 18.71 16.54 -3.47
CA PRO A 145 19.86 15.73 -3.86
C PRO A 145 20.71 15.49 -2.61
N GLY A 146 20.99 14.23 -2.31
CA GLY A 146 21.85 13.89 -1.19
C GLY A 146 23.23 14.50 -1.44
N LYS A 147 23.74 15.32 -0.51
CA LYS A 147 25.15 15.70 -0.52
C LYS A 147 25.95 14.42 -0.39
N TYR A 148 26.63 14.00 -1.46
CA TYR A 148 27.66 12.98 -1.39
C TYR A 148 28.71 13.51 -0.41
N LYS A 149 28.95 12.77 0.68
CA LYS A 149 30.11 12.93 1.56
C LYS A 149 30.99 11.72 1.35
#